data_AF-A0A3A4ZV18-F1
#
_entry.id   AF-A0A3A4ZV18-F1
#
_cell.length_a   1.000
_cell.length_b   1.000
_cell.length_c   1.000
_cell.angle_alpha   90.00
_cell.angle_beta   90.00
_cell.angle_gamma   90.00
#
_symmetry.space_group_name_H-M   'P 1'
#
loop_
_entity.id
_entity.type
_entity.pdbx_description
1 polymer ?
#
loop_
_entity_poly.entity_id
_entity_poly.type
_entity_poly.pdbx_seq_one_letter_code
_entity_poly.pdbx_strand_id
1 'polypeptide(L)'
;MTEEKPPESWERPAESVEKPLELLEKPGVSLEKQPELRERPKEVVYATRFMIASLVLAVIAFPLRGAELKPQLWFIGIFAIVLTIIFTLFLLFMILGGRNWARLLYVTLFFIGLPFSLPTFVITFSKNPVAALATLIQLSLQTMAVVLLLQKPVREWFRFVKLRKLMGYQTP
;
A
#
# COMPACT_ATOMS: atom_id res chain seq x y z
N MET A 1 -29.47 -54.15 1.96
CA MET A 1 -30.10 -52.96 1.34
C MET A 1 -30.28 -51.95 2.45
N THR A 2 -29.32 -51.05 2.59
CA THR A 2 -29.32 -49.98 3.59
C THR A 2 -28.95 -48.72 2.81
N GLU A 3 -29.94 -47.85 2.62
CA GLU A 3 -29.78 -46.52 2.02
C GLU A 3 -28.92 -45.67 2.97
N GLU A 4 -27.69 -45.36 2.57
CA GLU A 4 -26.92 -44.27 3.18
C GLU A 4 -27.29 -42.96 2.48
N LYS A 5 -27.96 -42.08 3.22
CA LYS A 5 -28.27 -40.70 2.86
C LYS A 5 -26.95 -39.90 2.75
N PRO A 6 -26.72 -39.09 1.69
CA PRO A 6 -25.46 -38.37 1.54
C PRO A 6 -25.36 -37.16 2.50
N PRO A 7 -24.14 -36.79 2.95
CA PRO A 7 -23.94 -35.64 3.82
C PRO A 7 -24.13 -34.33 3.05
N GLU A 8 -25.15 -33.59 3.46
CA GLU A 8 -25.55 -32.26 3.01
C GLU A 8 -24.58 -31.20 3.55
N SER A 9 -23.34 -31.15 3.02
CA SER A 9 -22.29 -30.23 3.50
C SER A 9 -21.91 -29.13 2.50
N TRP A 10 -22.75 -28.81 1.52
CA TRP A 10 -22.43 -27.87 0.44
C TRP A 10 -23.24 -26.56 0.43
N GLU A 11 -24.08 -26.31 1.44
CA GLU A 11 -24.94 -25.11 1.50
C GLU A 11 -24.24 -23.82 1.97
N ARG A 12 -23.02 -23.52 1.51
CA ARG A 12 -22.49 -22.15 1.65
C ARG A 12 -21.84 -21.61 0.37
N PRO A 13 -22.66 -21.14 -0.59
CA PRO A 13 -22.28 -20.04 -1.47
C PRO A 13 -23.09 -18.76 -1.26
N ALA A 14 -24.27 -18.81 -0.63
CA ALA A 14 -25.22 -17.68 -0.60
C ALA A 14 -24.78 -16.52 0.32
N GLU A 15 -24.28 -16.81 1.53
CA GLU A 15 -23.97 -15.78 2.54
C GLU A 15 -22.85 -14.79 2.11
N SER A 16 -21.95 -15.22 1.22
CA SER A 16 -20.88 -14.35 0.70
C SER A 16 -21.33 -13.45 -0.46
N VAL A 17 -22.42 -13.82 -1.13
CA VAL A 17 -23.01 -13.14 -2.29
C VAL A 17 -24.16 -12.22 -1.87
N GLU A 18 -24.88 -12.57 -0.81
CA GLU A 18 -25.96 -11.77 -0.21
C GLU A 18 -25.44 -10.50 0.47
N LYS A 19 -24.31 -10.55 1.18
CA LYS A 19 -23.69 -9.36 1.80
C LYS A 19 -23.31 -8.25 0.77
N PRO A 20 -22.84 -8.59 -0.44
CA PRO A 20 -22.75 -7.65 -1.57
C PRO A 20 -24.09 -7.07 -2.03
N LEU A 21 -25.18 -7.83 -1.98
CA LEU A 21 -26.52 -7.42 -2.42
C LEU A 21 -27.24 -6.54 -1.39
N GLU A 22 -27.04 -6.76 -0.09
CA GLU A 22 -27.54 -5.85 0.97
C GLU A 22 -26.98 -4.42 0.85
N LEU A 23 -25.78 -4.27 0.28
CA LEU A 23 -25.20 -2.95 -0.02
C LEU A 23 -25.92 -2.24 -1.18
N LEU A 24 -26.61 -2.98 -2.05
CA LEU A 24 -27.43 -2.47 -3.14
C LEU A 24 -28.90 -2.29 -2.75
N GLU A 25 -29.41 -3.08 -1.80
CA GLU A 25 -30.80 -2.99 -1.31
C GLU A 25 -31.04 -1.87 -0.30
N LYS A 26 -30.01 -1.26 0.29
CA LYS A 26 -30.21 -0.07 1.13
C LYS A 26 -30.80 1.07 0.27
N PRO A 27 -32.06 1.49 0.52
CA PRO A 27 -32.76 2.47 -0.29
C PRO A 27 -32.26 3.88 0.04
N GLY A 28 -31.02 4.15 -0.35
CA GLY A 28 -30.30 5.39 -0.05
C GLY A 28 -28.86 5.44 -0.56
N VAL A 29 -28.30 4.35 -1.06
CA VAL A 29 -27.04 4.40 -1.84
C VAL A 29 -27.40 4.73 -3.29
N SER A 30 -27.77 5.99 -3.53
CA SER A 30 -28.12 6.49 -4.86
C SER A 30 -26.98 6.20 -5.84
N LEU A 31 -27.31 5.59 -6.99
CA LEU A 31 -26.39 5.32 -8.10
C LEU A 31 -25.68 6.60 -8.61
N GLU A 32 -26.12 7.79 -8.20
CA GLU A 32 -25.42 9.06 -8.39
C GLU A 32 -24.04 9.15 -7.74
N LYS A 33 -23.72 8.34 -6.72
CA LYS A 33 -22.38 8.34 -6.08
C LYS A 33 -21.34 7.50 -6.85
N GLN A 34 -21.76 6.78 -7.89
CA GLN A 34 -20.94 5.91 -8.73
C GLN A 34 -19.84 6.62 -9.56
N PRO A 35 -19.97 7.88 -10.03
CA PRO A 35 -18.90 8.56 -10.78
C PRO A 35 -17.68 8.83 -9.91
N GLU A 36 -17.88 9.27 -8.66
CA GLU A 36 -16.80 9.53 -7.70
C GLU A 36 -16.04 8.26 -7.31
N LEU A 37 -16.70 7.09 -7.34
CA LEU A 37 -16.08 5.80 -7.07
C LEU A 37 -15.40 5.19 -8.31
N ARG A 38 -15.76 5.62 -9.53
CA ARG A 38 -15.05 5.25 -10.76
C ARG A 38 -13.71 5.98 -10.87
N GLU A 39 -13.67 7.24 -10.48
CA GLU A 39 -12.44 8.01 -10.52
C GLU A 39 -11.49 7.63 -9.38
N ARG A 40 -10.19 7.68 -9.64
CA ARG A 40 -9.18 7.39 -8.61
C ARG A 40 -9.23 8.53 -7.57
N PRO A 41 -9.39 8.23 -6.27
CA PRO A 41 -9.39 9.25 -5.23
C PRO A 41 -8.08 10.04 -5.25
N LYS A 42 -8.19 11.36 -5.06
CA LYS A 42 -7.03 12.27 -5.07
C LYS A 42 -6.01 11.87 -4.00
N GLU A 43 -6.49 11.28 -2.91
CA GLU A 43 -5.73 10.71 -1.80
C GLU A 43 -4.73 9.65 -2.28
N VAL A 44 -5.12 8.77 -3.21
CA VAL A 44 -4.23 7.75 -3.79
C VAL A 44 -3.13 8.42 -4.63
N VAL A 45 -3.48 9.47 -5.36
CA VAL A 45 -2.53 10.25 -6.16
C VAL A 45 -1.54 10.98 -5.27
N TYR A 46 -2.01 11.63 -4.20
CA TYR A 46 -1.15 12.30 -3.22
C TYR A 46 -0.25 11.30 -2.49
N ALA A 47 -0.78 10.16 -2.03
CA ALA A 47 0.01 9.11 -1.41
C ALA A 47 1.14 8.63 -2.34
N THR A 48 0.82 8.42 -3.62
CA THR A 48 1.81 8.04 -4.63
C THR A 48 2.90 9.10 -4.78
N ARG A 49 2.53 10.38 -4.81
CA ARG A 49 3.50 11.49 -4.89
C ARG A 49 4.40 11.54 -3.67
N PHE A 50 3.86 11.36 -2.46
CA PHE A 50 4.64 11.29 -1.23
C PHE A 50 5.61 10.11 -1.21
N MET A 51 5.18 8.94 -1.70
CA MET A 51 6.04 7.77 -1.84
C MET A 51 7.20 8.04 -2.81
N ILE A 52 6.92 8.60 -3.99
CA ILE A 52 7.95 8.98 -4.97
C ILE A 52 8.90 10.03 -4.40
N ALA A 53 8.39 11.07 -3.75
CA ALA A 53 9.21 12.11 -3.12
C ALA A 53 10.15 11.49 -2.06
N SER A 54 9.64 10.56 -1.25
CA SER A 54 10.46 9.84 -0.26
C SER A 54 11.56 9.00 -0.93
N LEU A 55 11.28 8.44 -2.10
CA LEU A 55 12.22 7.61 -2.85
C LEU A 55 13.34 8.44 -3.46
N VAL A 56 13.00 9.58 -4.06
CA VAL A 56 13.96 10.56 -4.58
C VAL A 56 14.86 11.06 -3.45
N LEU A 57 14.28 11.40 -2.30
CA LEU A 57 15.04 11.81 -1.13
C LEU A 57 15.99 10.71 -0.64
N ALA A 58 15.57 9.44 -0.68
CA ALA A 58 16.44 8.33 -0.30
C ALA A 58 17.67 8.20 -1.21
N VAL A 59 17.49 8.39 -2.53
CA VAL A 59 18.60 8.37 -3.50
C VAL A 59 19.56 9.53 -3.25
N ILE A 60 19.04 10.74 -3.03
CA ILE A 60 19.85 11.93 -2.76
C ILE A 60 20.58 11.80 -1.40
N ALA A 61 19.94 11.23 -0.39
CA ALA A 61 20.50 11.06 0.93
C ALA A 61 21.50 9.88 1.03
N PHE A 62 21.53 8.98 0.05
CA PHE A 62 22.39 7.81 0.11
C PHE A 62 23.88 8.13 0.16
N PRO A 63 24.44 9.00 -0.71
CA PRO A 63 25.86 9.37 -0.63
C PRO A 63 26.25 9.98 0.73
N LEU A 64 25.34 10.74 1.35
CA LEU A 64 25.55 11.35 2.67
C LEU A 64 25.73 10.30 3.78
N ARG A 65 25.12 9.12 3.62
CA ARG A 65 25.27 7.97 4.53
C ARG A 65 26.42 7.06 4.10
N GLY A 66 26.66 6.97 2.79
CA GLY A 66 27.66 6.10 2.17
C GLY A 66 29.11 6.52 2.42
N ALA A 67 29.37 7.79 2.74
CA ALA A 67 30.70 8.27 3.11
C ALA A 67 31.33 7.51 4.30
N GLU A 68 30.49 6.92 5.16
CA GLU A 68 30.89 6.16 6.35
C GLU A 68 30.98 4.64 6.10
N LEU A 69 30.50 4.16 4.95
CA LEU A 69 30.49 2.73 4.64
C LEU A 69 31.89 2.28 4.20
N LYS A 70 32.34 1.14 4.74
CA LYS A 70 33.54 0.46 4.25
C LYS A 70 33.40 0.23 2.74
N PRO A 71 34.46 0.41 1.92
CA PRO A 71 34.40 0.25 0.47
C PRO A 71 33.78 -1.08 0.01
N GLN A 72 34.00 -2.17 0.74
CA GLN A 72 33.43 -3.48 0.45
C GLN A 72 31.89 -3.56 0.61
N LEU A 73 31.28 -2.68 1.41
CA LEU A 73 29.84 -2.64 1.65
C LEU A 73 29.09 -1.69 0.71
N TRP A 74 29.82 -0.88 -0.07
CA TRP A 74 29.22 0.09 -0.99
C TRP A 74 28.35 -0.57 -2.05
N PHE A 75 28.84 -1.66 -2.66
CA PHE A 75 28.07 -2.42 -3.65
C PHE A 75 26.79 -3.02 -3.06
N ILE A 76 26.85 -3.51 -1.82
CA ILE A 76 25.67 -4.04 -1.10
C ILE A 76 24.66 -2.92 -0.85
N GLY A 77 25.12 -1.73 -0.46
CA GLY A 77 24.27 -0.56 -0.27
C GLY A 77 23.58 -0.11 -1.55
N ILE A 78 24.32 -0.02 -2.67
CA ILE A 78 23.77 0.31 -3.98
C ILE A 78 22.73 -0.73 -4.39
N PHE A 79 23.07 -2.02 -4.29
CA PHE A 79 22.15 -3.12 -4.62
C PHE A 79 20.86 -3.05 -3.79
N ALA A 80 20.97 -2.82 -2.48
CA ALA A 80 19.82 -2.69 -1.60
C ALA A 80 18.91 -1.51 -1.99
N ILE A 81 19.48 -0.37 -2.39
CA ILE A 81 18.70 0.79 -2.86
C ILE A 81 18.00 0.52 -4.17
N VAL A 82 18.71 -0.05 -5.15
CA VAL A 82 18.12 -0.40 -6.44
C VAL A 82 16.96 -1.38 -6.24
N LEU A 83 17.16 -2.41 -5.41
CA LEU A 83 16.11 -3.37 -5.06
C LEU A 83 14.92 -2.69 -4.37
N THR A 84 15.17 -1.78 -3.43
CA THR A 84 14.13 -1.03 -2.73
C THR A 84 13.32 -0.14 -3.69
N ILE A 85 13.98 0.52 -4.65
CA ILE A 85 13.34 1.34 -5.69
C ILE A 85 12.43 0.47 -6.54
N ILE A 86 12.96 -0.62 -7.10
CA ILE A 86 12.19 -1.54 -7.96
C ILE A 86 10.98 -2.08 -7.21
N PHE A 87 11.19 -2.55 -5.97
CA PHE A 87 10.12 -3.09 -5.13
C PHE A 87 9.06 -2.04 -4.79
N THR A 88 9.46 -0.81 -4.45
CA THR A 88 8.53 0.28 -4.13
C THR A 88 7.71 0.70 -5.35
N LEU A 89 8.35 0.82 -6.52
CA LEU A 89 7.67 1.12 -7.78
C LEU A 89 6.70 0.00 -8.18
N PHE A 90 7.07 -1.26 -7.96
CA PHE A 90 6.19 -2.40 -8.14
C PHE A 90 4.95 -2.29 -7.24
N LEU A 91 5.11 -1.99 -5.94
CA LEU A 91 3.97 -1.79 -5.05
C LEU A 91 3.09 -0.62 -5.48
N LEU A 92 3.69 0.50 -5.90
CA LEU A 92 2.95 1.66 -6.42
C LEU A 92 2.12 1.29 -7.64
N PHE A 93 2.71 0.61 -8.62
CA PHE A 93 1.99 0.13 -9.79
C PHE A 93 0.78 -0.73 -9.41
N MET A 94 0.96 -1.64 -8.43
CA MET A 94 -0.13 -2.49 -7.94
C MET A 94 -1.22 -1.73 -7.18
N ILE A 95 -0.84 -0.73 -6.37
CA ILE A 95 -1.77 0.16 -5.65
C ILE A 95 -2.59 0.98 -6.66
N LEU A 96 -1.93 1.54 -7.67
CA LEU A 96 -2.58 2.29 -8.75
C LEU A 96 -3.53 1.40 -9.57
N GLY A 97 -3.18 0.12 -9.76
CA GLY A 97 -4.03 -0.90 -10.38
C GLY A 97 -5.21 -1.38 -9.51
N GLY A 98 -5.44 -0.76 -8.34
CA GLY A 98 -6.56 -1.07 -7.46
C GLY A 98 -6.45 -2.43 -6.76
N ARG A 99 -5.24 -2.95 -6.58
CA ARG A 99 -5.01 -4.19 -5.81
C ARG A 99 -4.93 -3.88 -4.31
N ASN A 100 -6.00 -4.17 -3.58
CA ASN A 100 -6.09 -3.94 -2.13
C ASN A 100 -4.99 -4.66 -1.33
N TRP A 101 -4.51 -5.83 -1.78
CA TRP A 101 -3.43 -6.55 -1.11
C TRP A 101 -2.11 -5.77 -1.13
N ALA A 102 -1.81 -5.05 -2.22
CA ALA A 102 -0.59 -4.23 -2.30
C ALA A 102 -0.61 -3.07 -1.29
N ARG A 103 -1.78 -2.47 -1.08
CA ARG A 103 -1.99 -1.47 -0.02
C ARG A 103 -1.71 -2.08 1.36
N LEU A 104 -2.31 -3.23 1.68
CA LEU A 104 -2.12 -3.86 2.98
C LEU A 104 -0.67 -4.28 3.19
N LEU A 105 -0.02 -4.82 2.16
CA LEU A 105 1.39 -5.18 2.19
C LEU A 105 2.28 -3.95 2.47
N TYR A 106 2.06 -2.83 1.76
CA TYR A 106 2.82 -1.61 2.00
C TYR A 106 2.68 -1.09 3.44
N VAL A 107 1.44 -1.02 3.94
CA VAL A 107 1.16 -0.58 5.32
C VAL A 107 1.82 -1.52 6.33
N THR A 108 1.72 -2.83 6.12
CA THR A 108 2.33 -3.84 7.01
C THR A 108 3.84 -3.70 7.05
N LEU A 109 4.49 -3.57 5.88
CA LEU A 109 5.94 -3.38 5.78
C LEU A 109 6.39 -2.08 6.46
N PHE A 110 5.62 -1.01 6.34
CA PHE A 110 5.90 0.26 7.02
C PHE A 110 5.92 0.08 8.54
N PHE A 111 4.90 -0.55 9.11
CA PHE A 111 4.84 -0.77 10.56
C PHE A 111 5.91 -1.74 11.05
N ILE A 112 6.26 -2.77 10.26
CA ILE A 112 7.39 -3.66 10.56
C ILE A 112 8.72 -2.89 10.53
N GLY A 113 8.88 -1.95 9.60
CA GLY A 113 10.11 -1.16 9.46
C GLY A 113 10.32 -0.11 10.56
N LEU A 114 9.24 0.44 11.14
CA LEU A 114 9.31 1.47 12.19
C LEU A 114 10.24 1.14 13.36
N PRO A 115 10.15 -0.02 14.05
CA PRO A 115 11.02 -0.32 15.18
C PRO A 115 12.50 -0.40 14.81
N PHE A 116 12.83 -0.76 13.56
CA PHE A 116 14.21 -0.79 13.08
C PHE A 116 14.72 0.60 12.66
N SER A 117 13.81 1.53 12.34
CA SER A 117 14.17 2.89 11.91
C SER A 117 14.64 3.78 13.07
N LEU A 118 14.08 3.62 14.27
CA LEU A 118 14.34 4.52 15.40
C LEU A 118 15.78 4.43 15.94
N PRO A 119 16.36 3.24 16.22
CA PRO A 119 17.76 3.15 16.66
C PRO A 119 18.73 3.67 15.59
N THR A 120 18.44 3.35 14.32
CA THR A 120 19.23 3.81 13.18
C THR A 120 19.25 5.35 13.11
N PHE A 121 18.11 6.00 13.37
CA PHE A 121 18.02 7.46 13.39
C PHE A 121 18.91 8.08 14.48
N VAL A 122 18.89 7.57 15.72
CA VAL A 122 19.71 8.11 16.83
C VAL A 122 21.21 8.02 16.53
N ILE A 123 21.64 6.88 16.00
CA ILE A 123 23.04 6.67 15.59
C ILE A 123 23.39 7.63 14.44
N THR A 124 22.53 7.78 13.44
CA THR A 124 22.76 8.68 12.30
C THR A 124 22.82 10.14 12.75
N PHE A 125 21.94 10.56 13.67
CA PHE A 125 21.87 11.94 14.15
C PHE A 125 23.16 12.39 14.84
N SER A 126 23.79 11.48 15.58
CA SER A 126 25.05 11.75 16.28
C SER A 126 26.24 11.88 15.33
N LYS A 127 26.19 11.26 14.15
CA LYS A 127 27.28 11.27 13.16
C LYS A 127 27.11 12.33 12.09
N ASN A 128 25.90 12.42 11.54
CA ASN A 128 25.56 13.31 10.44
C ASN A 128 24.12 13.81 10.63
N PRO A 129 23.93 14.98 11.27
CA PRO A 129 22.60 15.52 11.57
C PRO A 129 21.81 15.82 10.30
N VAL A 130 22.48 16.19 9.19
CA VAL A 130 21.83 16.44 7.91
C VAL A 130 21.24 15.15 7.33
N ALA A 131 21.99 14.05 7.36
CA ALA A 131 21.48 12.75 6.92
C ALA A 131 20.34 12.24 7.81
N ALA A 132 20.39 12.53 9.11
CA ALA A 132 19.31 12.20 10.04
C ALA A 132 18.04 12.99 9.74
N LEU A 133 18.14 14.30 9.50
CA LEU A 133 17.00 15.13 9.08
C LEU A 133 16.38 14.63 7.78
N ALA A 134 17.19 14.26 6.78
CA ALA A 134 16.68 13.65 5.55
C ALA A 134 15.90 12.36 5.84
N THR A 135 16.35 11.54 6.80
CA THR A 135 15.65 10.32 7.23
C THR A 135 14.33 10.63 7.92
N LEU A 136 14.29 11.68 8.75
CA LEU A 136 13.08 12.12 9.44
C LEU A 136 12.03 12.66 8.44
N ILE A 137 12.46 13.46 7.47
CA ILE A 137 11.59 13.94 6.38
C ILE A 137 11.08 12.74 5.56
N GLN A 138 11.97 11.81 5.20
CA GLN A 138 11.60 10.60 4.48
C GLN A 138 10.54 9.79 5.24
N LEU A 139 10.73 9.57 6.54
CA LEU A 139 9.78 8.87 7.40
C LEU A 139 8.43 9.60 7.48
N SER A 140 8.46 10.94 7.57
CA SER A 140 7.25 11.77 7.60
C SER A 140 6.45 11.65 6.30
N LEU A 141 7.12 11.71 5.14
CA LEU A 141 6.49 11.53 3.83
C LEU A 141 5.85 10.14 3.70
N GLN A 142 6.54 9.09 4.12
CA GLN A 142 6.01 7.73 4.09
C GLN A 142 4.83 7.55 5.04
N THR A 143 4.89 8.17 6.22
CA THR A 143 3.78 8.19 7.18
C THR A 143 2.55 8.85 6.57
N MET A 144 2.72 10.01 5.92
CA MET A 144 1.62 10.70 5.22
C MET A 144 1.03 9.84 4.10
N ALA A 145 1.87 9.14 3.33
CA ALA A 145 1.39 8.20 2.31
C ALA A 145 0.54 7.07 2.91
N VAL A 146 0.98 6.48 4.02
CA VAL A 146 0.22 5.44 4.74
C VAL A 146 -1.11 5.99 5.25
N VAL A 147 -1.10 7.16 5.89
CA VAL A 147 -2.33 7.79 6.41
C VAL A 147 -3.33 8.02 5.28
N LEU A 148 -2.90 8.58 4.15
CA LEU A 148 -3.74 8.81 2.97
C LEU A 148 -4.31 7.51 2.40
N LEU A 149 -3.50 6.43 2.32
CA LEU A 149 -3.95 5.13 1.84
C LEU A 149 -5.00 4.47 2.74
N LEU A 150 -5.02 4.81 4.03
CA LEU A 150 -5.97 4.29 5.02
C LEU A 150 -7.29 5.07 5.08
N GLN A 151 -7.41 6.19 4.37
CA GLN A 151 -8.62 7.01 4.40
C GLN A 151 -9.85 6.29 3.83
N LYS A 152 -11.04 6.70 4.30
CA LYS A 152 -12.33 6.12 3.88
C LYS A 152 -12.55 6.14 2.35
N PRO A 153 -12.29 7.26 1.63
CA PRO A 153 -12.48 7.34 0.18
C PRO A 153 -11.66 6.28 -0.57
N VAL A 154 -10.41 6.09 -0.14
CA VAL A 154 -9.50 5.09 -0.71
C VAL A 154 -10.05 3.68 -0.50
N ARG A 155 -10.53 3.37 0.71
CA ARG A 155 -11.10 2.05 1.03
C ARG A 155 -12.35 1.74 0.23
N GLU A 156 -13.21 2.73 0.01
CA GLU A 156 -14.42 2.60 -0.80
C GLU A 156 -14.08 2.36 -2.28
N TRP A 157 -13.11 3.11 -2.82
CA TRP A 157 -12.60 2.89 -4.16
C TRP A 157 -12.04 1.47 -4.37
N PHE A 158 -11.21 0.97 -3.46
CA PHE A 158 -10.69 -0.40 -3.57
C PHE A 158 -11.79 -1.48 -3.50
N ARG A 159 -12.85 -1.25 -2.70
CA ARG A 159 -14.01 -2.14 -2.65
C ARG A 159 -14.76 -2.12 -3.98
N PHE A 160 -14.98 -0.94 -4.55
CA PHE A 160 -15.62 -0.78 -5.85
C PHE A 160 -14.83 -1.47 -6.97
N VAL A 161 -13.50 -1.28 -7.03
CA VAL A 161 -12.64 -1.95 -8.01
C VAL A 161 -12.71 -3.48 -7.89
N LYS A 162 -12.77 -4.01 -6.66
CA LYS A 162 -12.94 -5.46 -6.44
C LYS A 162 -14.32 -5.93 -6.94
N LEU A 163 -15.39 -5.21 -6.63
CA LEU A 163 -16.74 -5.55 -7.07
C LEU A 163 -16.87 -5.54 -8.59
N ARG A 164 -16.30 -4.53 -9.27
CA ARG A 164 -16.30 -4.47 -10.74
C ARG A 164 -15.68 -5.71 -11.39
N LYS A 165 -14.58 -6.22 -10.83
CA LYS A 165 -13.94 -7.45 -11.31
C LYS A 165 -14.80 -8.69 -11.12
N LEU A 166 -15.54 -8.77 -10.00
CA LEU A 166 -16.45 -9.89 -9.72
C LEU A 166 -17.67 -9.89 -10.63
N MET A 167 -18.16 -8.71 -11.02
CA MET A 167 -19.31 -8.55 -11.92
C MET A 167 -18.97 -8.71 -13.42
N GLY A 168 -17.75 -9.15 -13.77
CA GLY A 168 -17.36 -9.39 -15.16
C GLY A 168 -17.26 -8.14 -16.04
N TYR A 169 -17.36 -6.94 -15.47
CA TYR A 169 -17.17 -5.70 -16.21
C TYR A 169 -15.71 -5.54 -16.60
N GLN A 170 -15.39 -5.77 -17.88
CA GLN A 170 -14.06 -5.54 -18.43
C GLN A 170 -13.60 -4.11 -18.12
N THR A 171 -12.38 -4.00 -17.59
CA THR A 171 -11.63 -2.75 -17.59
C THR A 171 -11.25 -2.42 -19.04
N PRO A 172 -11.48 -1.19 -19.53
CA PRO A 172 -10.79 -0.75 -20.75
C PRO A 172 -9.27 -0.79 -20.54
#